data_AF-A0A382H4M3-F1
#
_entry.id   AF-A0A382H4M3-F1
#
_cell.length_a   1.000
_cell.length_b   1.000
_cell.length_c   1.000
_cell.angle_alpha   90.00
_cell.angle_beta   90.00
_cell.angle_gamma   90.00
#
_symmetry.space_group_name_H-M   'P 1'
#
loop_
_entity.id
_entity.type
_entity.pdbx_description
1 polymer ?
#
loop_
_entity_poly.entity_id
_entity_poly.type
_entity_poly.pdbx_seq_one_letter_code
_entity_poly.pdbx_strand_id
1 'polypeptide(L)'
;MRGFLPEINPLREYSIASPSQDRLQEIADSLPRLLLTSRVARTLESLQRDDLAVDALVANNLEQDLRLAMVQLSFVAHAYIWGGIRPRGNLPEVVAKPWIQIAKLLGRPPILSYASYTLDNWYLMDEEEPISLENMGPIANFLGGVDEDWFIIIHACIENAAADAIEAAEIISQCTSESSEQEMVTLFHRVETSLIDVNQIFSRMTERCDPYIYYHRVRPFIFGSKDNPDLEDGLVYENQFDNKPQFFRGETGAQSSIVPSLD
;
A
#
# COMPACT_ATOMS: atom_id res chain seq x y z
N MET A 1 19.64 -0.06 7.73
CA MET A 1 18.55 0.76 7.16
C MET A 1 17.70 -0.14 6.25
N ARG A 2 16.39 0.08 6.06
CA ARG A 2 15.51 -0.77 5.22
C ARG A 2 15.06 -0.07 3.93
N GLY A 3 15.88 0.84 3.39
CA GLY A 3 15.50 1.68 2.26
C GLY A 3 14.23 2.47 2.59
N PHE A 4 13.20 2.34 1.75
CA PHE A 4 11.91 2.98 1.95
C PHE A 4 10.87 2.10 2.66
N LEU A 5 11.19 0.86 3.03
CA LEU A 5 10.33 0.08 3.92
C LEU A 5 10.29 0.71 5.32
N PRO A 6 9.19 0.56 6.06
CA PRO A 6 9.12 1.00 7.45
C PRO A 6 10.23 0.39 8.31
N GLU A 7 10.80 1.20 9.22
CA GLU A 7 11.82 0.75 10.16
C GLU A 7 11.31 -0.35 11.10
N ILE A 8 10.03 -0.25 11.50
CA ILE A 8 9.30 -1.22 12.31
C ILE A 8 8.41 -2.04 11.37
N ASN A 9 8.38 -3.38 11.54
CA ASN A 9 7.48 -4.25 10.77
C ASN A 9 6.02 -3.74 10.89
N PRO A 10 5.27 -3.69 9.77
CA PRO A 10 3.86 -3.30 9.83
C PRO A 10 3.05 -4.18 10.80
N LEU A 11 2.11 -3.56 11.51
CA LEU A 11 1.19 -4.31 12.38
C LEU A 11 0.19 -5.12 11.56
N ARG A 12 -0.10 -6.33 12.02
CA ARG A 12 -1.17 -7.16 11.47
C ARG A 12 -2.49 -7.00 12.22
N GLU A 13 -2.43 -6.62 13.49
CA GLU A 13 -3.59 -6.43 14.38
C GLU A 13 -3.42 -5.13 15.14
N TYR A 14 -4.54 -4.52 15.50
CA TYR A 14 -4.54 -3.28 16.29
C TYR A 14 -4.02 -3.52 17.70
N SER A 15 -3.25 -2.56 18.22
CA SER A 15 -2.68 -2.56 19.56
C SER A 15 -3.71 -2.27 20.66
N ILE A 16 -4.92 -1.83 20.26
CA ILE A 16 -6.02 -1.51 21.17
C ILE A 16 -7.28 -2.26 20.80
N ALA A 17 -8.08 -2.62 21.82
CA ALA A 17 -9.43 -3.10 21.62
C ALA A 17 -10.36 -1.92 21.36
N SER A 18 -10.97 -1.87 20.19
CA SER A 18 -11.93 -0.83 19.83
C SER A 18 -12.94 -1.38 18.82
N PRO A 19 -14.26 -1.24 19.07
CA PRO A 19 -15.28 -1.78 18.18
C PRO A 19 -15.15 -1.32 16.72
N SER A 20 -14.67 -0.09 16.49
CA SER A 20 -14.47 0.45 15.14
C SER A 20 -13.28 -0.16 14.42
N GLN A 21 -12.18 -0.40 15.15
CA GLN A 21 -10.98 -1.05 14.62
C GLN A 21 -11.21 -2.54 14.38
N ASP A 22 -11.86 -3.23 15.32
CA ASP A 22 -12.24 -4.64 15.16
C ASP A 22 -13.12 -4.83 13.91
N ARG A 23 -14.07 -3.91 13.70
CA ARG A 23 -14.95 -3.93 12.53
C ARG A 23 -14.21 -3.63 11.23
N LEU A 24 -13.31 -2.65 11.22
CA LEU A 24 -12.51 -2.33 10.04
C LEU A 24 -11.63 -3.52 9.64
N GLN A 25 -10.99 -4.15 10.63
CA GLN A 25 -10.21 -5.37 10.43
C GLN A 25 -11.08 -6.52 9.89
N GLU A 26 -12.23 -6.79 10.49
CA GLU A 26 -13.15 -7.84 10.03
C GLU A 26 -13.57 -7.64 8.56
N ILE A 27 -13.88 -6.39 8.18
CA ILE A 27 -14.27 -6.07 6.80
C ILE A 27 -13.08 -6.25 5.85
N ALA A 28 -11.90 -5.74 6.21
CA ALA A 28 -10.68 -5.84 5.42
C ALA A 28 -10.29 -7.32 5.16
N ASP A 29 -10.25 -8.13 6.22
CA ASP A 29 -9.94 -9.57 6.15
C ASP A 29 -10.99 -10.35 5.36
N SER A 30 -12.22 -9.83 5.30
CA SER A 30 -13.34 -10.46 4.58
C SER A 30 -13.47 -9.99 3.13
N LEU A 31 -12.64 -9.06 2.63
CA LEU A 31 -12.78 -8.50 1.28
C LEU A 31 -12.86 -9.56 0.18
N PRO A 32 -12.02 -10.62 0.14
CA PRO A 32 -12.15 -11.67 -0.87
C PRO A 32 -13.55 -12.32 -0.91
N ARG A 33 -14.14 -12.57 0.26
CA ARG A 33 -15.48 -13.16 0.38
C ARG A 33 -16.58 -12.16 0.05
N LEU A 34 -16.41 -10.90 0.44
CA LEU A 34 -17.36 -9.83 0.16
C LEU A 34 -17.39 -9.50 -1.34
N LEU A 35 -16.23 -9.47 -2.01
CA LEU A 35 -16.13 -9.27 -3.46
C LEU A 35 -16.72 -10.45 -4.23
N LEU A 36 -16.36 -11.69 -3.84
CA LEU A 36 -16.94 -12.91 -4.41
C LEU A 36 -18.47 -12.92 -4.39
N THR A 37 -19.07 -12.41 -3.31
CA THR A 37 -20.52 -12.40 -3.12
C THR A 37 -21.19 -11.07 -3.49
N SER A 38 -20.43 -10.12 -4.06
CA SER A 38 -20.90 -8.77 -4.40
C SER A 38 -21.55 -8.03 -3.23
N ARG A 39 -21.05 -8.24 -2.00
CA ARG A 39 -21.60 -7.70 -0.76
C ARG A 39 -20.90 -6.45 -0.23
N VAL A 40 -19.73 -6.07 -0.75
CA VAL A 40 -18.95 -4.91 -0.25
C VAL A 40 -19.82 -3.66 -0.09
N ALA A 41 -20.56 -3.26 -1.14
CA ALA A 41 -21.41 -2.07 -1.08
C ALA A 41 -22.52 -2.18 -0.04
N ARG A 42 -23.25 -3.31 -0.03
CA ARG A 42 -24.30 -3.56 0.96
C ARG A 42 -23.76 -3.53 2.39
N THR A 43 -22.57 -4.10 2.62
CA THR A 43 -21.93 -4.10 3.94
C THR A 43 -21.65 -2.67 4.37
N LEU A 44 -20.95 -1.88 3.54
CA LEU A 44 -20.53 -0.52 3.89
C LEU A 44 -21.70 0.46 4.01
N GLU A 45 -22.70 0.37 3.13
CA GLU A 45 -23.89 1.23 3.17
C GLU A 45 -24.83 0.90 4.34
N SER A 46 -24.68 -0.26 4.99
CA SER A 46 -25.43 -0.62 6.19
C SER A 46 -24.84 -0.09 7.49
N LEU A 47 -23.59 0.40 7.44
CA LEU A 47 -22.88 0.91 8.60
C LEU A 47 -23.39 2.29 9.02
N GLN A 48 -23.31 2.57 10.32
CA GLN A 48 -23.51 3.91 10.86
C GLN A 48 -22.25 4.76 10.64
N ARG A 49 -22.42 6.08 10.61
CA ARG A 49 -21.38 7.06 10.25
C ARG A 49 -20.02 6.86 10.96
N ASP A 50 -20.04 6.47 12.23
CA ASP A 50 -18.84 6.34 13.06
C ASP A 50 -18.43 4.88 13.32
N ASP A 51 -19.02 3.91 12.60
CA ASP A 51 -18.70 2.48 12.75
C ASP A 51 -17.25 2.14 12.39
N LEU A 52 -16.59 2.96 11.56
CA LEU A 52 -15.17 2.82 11.19
C LEU A 52 -14.33 4.02 11.66
N ALA A 53 -14.79 4.72 12.71
CA ALA A 53 -14.08 5.87 13.27
C ALA A 53 -12.67 5.50 13.78
N VAL A 54 -11.77 6.48 13.72
CA VAL A 54 -10.33 6.32 14.04
C VAL A 54 -9.89 7.25 15.17
N ASP A 55 -10.84 7.91 15.84
CA ASP A 55 -10.59 8.87 16.92
C ASP A 55 -9.78 8.27 18.07
N ALA A 56 -10.02 6.99 18.39
CA ALA A 56 -9.25 6.27 19.42
C ALA A 56 -7.76 6.13 19.05
N LEU A 57 -7.45 5.87 17.77
CA LEU A 57 -6.07 5.77 17.29
C LEU A 57 -5.37 7.12 17.34
N VAL A 58 -6.08 8.16 16.90
CA VAL A 58 -5.57 9.54 16.87
C VAL A 58 -5.33 10.07 18.29
N ALA A 59 -6.29 9.88 19.21
CA ALA A 59 -6.19 10.38 20.58
C ALA A 59 -5.04 9.74 21.37
N ASN A 60 -4.69 8.48 21.07
CA ASN A 60 -3.60 7.76 21.72
C ASN A 60 -2.26 7.89 20.97
N ASN A 61 -2.21 8.63 19.86
CA ASN A 61 -1.02 8.83 19.02
C ASN A 61 -0.36 7.50 18.58
N LEU A 62 -1.19 6.54 18.15
CA LEU A 62 -0.74 5.19 17.76
C LEU A 62 -0.35 5.15 16.27
N GLU A 63 0.88 5.53 15.94
CA GLU A 63 1.32 5.66 14.54
C GLU A 63 1.22 4.35 13.75
N GLN A 64 1.65 3.22 14.32
CA GLN A 64 1.60 1.93 13.63
C GLN A 64 0.16 1.47 13.37
N ASP A 65 -0.73 1.67 14.33
CA ASP A 65 -2.16 1.41 14.15
C ASP A 65 -2.79 2.34 13.08
N LEU A 66 -2.36 3.61 13.01
CA LEU A 66 -2.80 4.52 11.95
C LEU A 66 -2.33 4.06 10.57
N ARG A 67 -1.12 3.50 10.44
CA ARG A 67 -0.62 2.90 9.19
C ARG A 67 -1.42 1.67 8.78
N LEU A 68 -1.70 0.76 9.72
CA LEU A 68 -2.57 -0.40 9.47
C LEU A 68 -3.98 0.05 9.04
N ALA A 69 -4.57 1.02 9.73
CA ALA A 69 -5.87 1.59 9.33
C ALA A 69 -5.83 2.26 7.95
N MET A 70 -4.73 2.92 7.59
CA MET A 70 -4.54 3.48 6.25
C MET A 70 -4.53 2.39 5.17
N VAL A 71 -3.84 1.27 5.41
CA VAL A 71 -3.84 0.10 4.51
C VAL A 71 -5.27 -0.43 4.37
N GLN A 72 -5.91 -0.79 5.48
CA GLN A 72 -7.24 -1.40 5.47
C GLN A 72 -8.30 -0.49 4.83
N LEU A 73 -8.35 0.81 5.18
CA LEU A 73 -9.28 1.76 4.57
C LEU A 73 -9.04 1.94 3.07
N SER A 74 -7.78 1.90 2.62
CA SER A 74 -7.45 1.99 1.20
C SER A 74 -7.98 0.79 0.41
N PHE A 75 -7.80 -0.43 0.93
CA PHE A 75 -8.34 -1.65 0.33
C PHE A 75 -9.88 -1.68 0.39
N VAL A 76 -10.47 -1.33 1.54
CA VAL A 76 -11.94 -1.30 1.71
C VAL A 76 -12.59 -0.28 0.75
N ALA A 77 -12.01 0.92 0.64
CA ALA A 77 -12.50 1.94 -0.28
C ALA A 77 -12.36 1.50 -1.74
N HIS A 78 -11.20 0.98 -2.15
CA HIS A 78 -11.00 0.51 -3.53
C HIS A 78 -11.87 -0.70 -3.87
N ALA A 79 -12.14 -1.59 -2.92
CA ALA A 79 -13.10 -2.68 -3.09
C ALA A 79 -14.53 -2.15 -3.31
N TYR A 80 -14.93 -1.07 -2.62
CA TYR A 80 -16.23 -0.42 -2.85
C TYR A 80 -16.31 0.25 -4.22
N ILE A 81 -15.26 1.01 -4.58
CA ILE A 81 -15.17 1.78 -5.82
C ILE A 81 -15.18 0.83 -7.02
N TRP A 82 -14.28 -0.15 -7.05
CA TRP A 82 -14.00 -0.97 -8.23
C TRP A 82 -14.66 -2.36 -8.22
N GLY A 83 -15.07 -2.87 -7.06
CA GLY A 83 -15.56 -4.24 -6.91
C GLY A 83 -17.01 -4.51 -7.37
N GLY A 84 -17.70 -3.50 -7.92
CA GLY A 84 -19.03 -3.66 -8.50
C GLY A 84 -19.00 -4.06 -9.99
N ILE A 85 -20.18 -4.31 -10.56
CA ILE A 85 -20.33 -4.47 -12.03
C ILE A 85 -19.88 -3.20 -12.77
N ARG A 86 -20.12 -2.04 -12.15
CA ARG A 86 -19.65 -0.73 -12.59
C ARG A 86 -18.97 -0.02 -11.44
N PRO A 87 -17.95 0.82 -11.71
CA PRO A 87 -17.31 1.60 -10.68
C PRO A 87 -18.26 2.59 -10.00
N ARG A 88 -18.03 2.85 -8.71
CA ARG A 88 -18.83 3.78 -7.91
C ARG A 88 -18.06 5.09 -7.74
N GLY A 89 -18.61 6.18 -8.26
CA GLY A 89 -18.03 7.52 -8.16
C GLY A 89 -18.35 8.28 -6.87
N ASN A 90 -19.05 7.68 -5.91
CA ASN A 90 -19.35 8.30 -4.61
C ASN A 90 -19.02 7.32 -3.48
N LEU A 91 -18.03 7.66 -2.64
CA LEU A 91 -17.59 6.86 -1.51
C LEU A 91 -18.36 7.27 -0.24
N PRO A 92 -19.05 6.33 0.46
CA PRO A 92 -19.83 6.63 1.65
C PRO A 92 -19.01 7.27 2.78
N GLU A 93 -19.65 8.16 3.54
CA GLU A 93 -18.96 8.95 4.57
C GLU A 93 -18.28 8.07 5.63
N VAL A 94 -18.90 6.93 5.98
CA VAL A 94 -18.37 5.97 6.97
C VAL A 94 -16.96 5.47 6.62
N VAL A 95 -16.60 5.42 5.33
CA VAL A 95 -15.24 5.11 4.87
C VAL A 95 -14.45 6.38 4.57
N ALA A 96 -15.07 7.35 3.89
CA ALA A 96 -14.39 8.56 3.43
C ALA A 96 -13.82 9.41 4.58
N LYS A 97 -14.59 9.64 5.64
CA LYS A 97 -14.21 10.47 6.79
C LYS A 97 -12.96 9.93 7.51
N PRO A 98 -12.93 8.68 8.01
CA PRO A 98 -11.73 8.15 8.69
C PRO A 98 -10.53 8.04 7.74
N TRP A 99 -10.74 7.72 6.47
CA TRP A 99 -9.66 7.59 5.51
C TRP A 99 -8.97 8.93 5.25
N ILE A 100 -9.73 10.01 5.06
CA ILE A 100 -9.18 11.36 4.89
C ILE A 100 -8.49 11.85 6.16
N GLN A 101 -9.04 11.55 7.33
CA GLN A 101 -8.43 11.92 8.61
C GLN A 101 -7.04 11.29 8.75
N ILE A 102 -6.90 9.98 8.51
CA ILE A 102 -5.61 9.29 8.56
C ILE A 102 -4.67 9.76 7.45
N ALA A 103 -5.18 9.88 6.22
CA ALA A 103 -4.39 10.33 5.08
C ALA A 103 -3.74 11.70 5.36
N LYS A 104 -4.50 12.64 5.94
CA LYS A 104 -3.97 13.94 6.36
C LYS A 104 -2.89 13.83 7.44
N LEU A 105 -3.07 12.97 8.44
CA LEU A 105 -2.10 12.76 9.52
C LEU A 105 -0.79 12.15 9.01
N LEU A 106 -0.88 11.21 8.06
CA LEU A 106 0.26 10.54 7.44
C LEU A 106 0.87 11.35 6.27
N GLY A 107 0.31 12.50 5.92
CA GLY A 107 0.79 13.31 4.79
C GLY A 107 0.59 12.66 3.42
N ARG A 108 -0.43 11.80 3.28
CA ARG A 108 -0.72 11.01 2.07
C ARG A 108 -2.08 11.37 1.48
N PRO A 109 -2.32 11.14 0.17
CA PRO A 109 -3.65 11.24 -0.41
C PRO A 109 -4.55 10.07 0.03
N PRO A 110 -5.88 10.26 0.16
CA PRO A 110 -6.86 9.20 0.47
C PRO A 110 -7.15 8.35 -0.79
N ILE A 111 -6.13 7.65 -1.28
CA ILE A 111 -6.16 6.72 -2.42
C ILE A 111 -5.29 5.52 -2.06
N LEU A 112 -5.58 4.33 -2.61
CA LEU A 112 -4.64 3.22 -2.54
C LEU A 112 -3.41 3.58 -3.38
N SER A 113 -2.37 4.07 -2.70
CA SER A 113 -1.06 4.35 -3.28
C SER A 113 -0.09 3.21 -3.00
N TYR A 114 1.07 3.23 -3.65
CA TYR A 114 2.14 2.25 -3.47
C TYR A 114 2.54 2.04 -2.00
N ALA A 115 2.55 3.10 -1.19
CA ALA A 115 2.84 2.97 0.23
C ALA A 115 1.80 2.12 0.99
N SER A 116 0.51 2.16 0.63
CA SER A 116 -0.52 1.33 1.28
C SER A 116 -0.66 -0.03 0.62
N TYR A 117 -0.30 -0.16 -0.65
CA TYR A 117 -0.41 -1.41 -1.37
C TYR A 117 0.81 -2.31 -1.12
N THR A 118 1.98 -1.70 -0.87
CA THR A 118 3.28 -2.38 -0.76
C THR A 118 4.00 -2.07 0.55
N LEU A 119 4.42 -0.82 0.79
CA LEU A 119 5.38 -0.50 1.87
C LEU A 119 4.87 -0.88 3.28
N ASP A 120 3.61 -0.56 3.56
CA ASP A 120 2.96 -0.84 4.84
C ASP A 120 2.13 -2.15 4.81
N ASN A 121 2.13 -2.93 3.71
CA ASN A 121 1.21 -4.06 3.49
C ASN A 121 1.89 -5.43 3.41
N TRP A 122 2.63 -5.78 4.45
CA TRP A 122 3.27 -7.09 4.56
C TRP A 122 3.51 -7.48 6.01
N TYR A 123 3.64 -8.77 6.25
CA TYR A 123 4.05 -9.35 7.52
C TYR A 123 4.99 -10.55 7.28
N LEU A 124 5.77 -10.95 8.28
CA LEU A 124 6.63 -12.13 8.22
C LEU A 124 5.86 -13.39 8.63
N MET A 125 6.06 -14.50 7.92
CA MET A 125 5.47 -15.78 8.30
C MET A 125 6.14 -16.36 9.56
N ASP A 126 7.46 -16.19 9.65
CA ASP A 126 8.30 -16.39 10.82
C ASP A 126 9.12 -15.13 11.09
N GLU A 127 8.93 -14.51 12.27
CA GLU A 127 9.62 -13.27 12.68
C GLU A 127 11.13 -13.46 12.92
N GLU A 128 11.60 -14.71 13.07
CA GLU A 128 13.02 -15.03 13.24
C GLU A 128 13.75 -15.20 11.89
N GLU A 129 13.00 -15.29 10.78
CA GLU A 129 13.54 -15.40 9.43
C GLU A 129 13.60 -14.04 8.72
N PRO A 130 14.57 -13.82 7.80
CA PRO A 130 14.71 -12.54 7.10
C PRO A 130 13.56 -12.28 6.12
N ILE A 131 13.43 -11.01 5.71
CA ILE A 131 12.58 -10.59 4.60
C ILE A 131 12.98 -11.35 3.33
N SER A 132 12.06 -12.13 2.79
CA SER A 132 12.22 -12.90 1.55
C SER A 132 10.87 -13.22 0.93
N LEU A 133 10.86 -13.61 -0.35
CA LEU A 133 9.65 -14.02 -1.07
C LEU A 133 8.99 -15.26 -0.45
N GLU A 134 9.77 -16.05 0.29
CA GLU A 134 9.34 -17.28 0.92
C GLU A 134 8.82 -17.09 2.35
N ASN A 135 9.13 -15.95 3.00
CA ASN A 135 8.80 -15.67 4.40
C ASN A 135 7.85 -14.46 4.58
N MET A 136 7.10 -14.06 3.56
CA MET A 136 6.22 -12.90 3.62
C MET A 136 4.81 -13.17 3.12
N GLY A 137 3.84 -12.44 3.68
CA GLY A 137 2.46 -12.39 3.20
C GLY A 137 1.87 -10.98 3.31
N PRO A 138 0.87 -10.62 2.49
CA PRO A 138 0.24 -9.30 2.55
C PRO A 138 -0.75 -9.21 3.70
N ILE A 139 -0.87 -8.03 4.32
CA ILE A 139 -1.84 -7.77 5.39
C ILE A 139 -3.27 -7.70 4.83
N ALA A 140 -3.44 -7.03 3.69
CA ALA A 140 -4.71 -6.87 2.98
C ALA A 140 -4.57 -7.20 1.50
N ASN A 141 -5.62 -7.79 0.93
CA ASN A 141 -5.77 -8.09 -0.50
C ASN A 141 -7.25 -7.96 -0.93
N PHE A 142 -7.49 -7.96 -2.25
CA PHE A 142 -8.82 -7.87 -2.82
C PHE A 142 -9.43 -9.25 -3.02
N LEU A 143 -8.90 -10.03 -3.97
CA LEU A 143 -9.47 -11.34 -4.32
C LEU A 143 -8.74 -12.49 -3.64
N GLY A 144 -7.62 -12.22 -2.96
CA GLY A 144 -6.85 -13.22 -2.19
C GLY A 144 -6.28 -14.33 -3.04
N GLY A 145 -5.90 -13.99 -4.28
CA GLY A 145 -5.29 -14.91 -5.23
C GLY A 145 -3.77 -14.86 -5.17
N VAL A 146 -3.13 -15.99 -5.52
CA VAL A 146 -1.67 -16.13 -5.56
C VAL A 146 -1.00 -15.02 -6.39
N ASP A 147 -1.61 -14.62 -7.50
CA ASP A 147 -1.09 -13.56 -8.38
C ASP A 147 -1.05 -12.18 -7.71
N GLU A 148 -2.04 -11.86 -6.88
CA GLU A 148 -2.13 -10.59 -6.18
C GLU A 148 -1.12 -10.54 -5.03
N ASP A 149 -1.12 -11.57 -4.19
CA ASP A 149 -0.22 -11.67 -3.04
C ASP A 149 1.24 -11.64 -3.52
N TRP A 150 1.56 -12.38 -4.60
CA TRP A 150 2.90 -12.40 -5.17
C TRP A 150 3.32 -11.04 -5.76
N PHE A 151 2.40 -10.35 -6.43
CA PHE A 151 2.66 -9.02 -6.97
C PHE A 151 3.00 -8.02 -5.86
N ILE A 152 2.25 -8.02 -4.75
CA ILE A 152 2.52 -7.17 -3.59
C ILE A 152 3.88 -7.50 -2.96
N ILE A 153 4.12 -8.77 -2.65
CA ILE A 153 5.31 -9.21 -1.91
C ILE A 153 6.60 -9.05 -2.73
N ILE A 154 6.57 -9.24 -4.06
CA ILE A 154 7.74 -8.95 -4.89
C ILE A 154 8.17 -7.49 -4.77
N HIS A 155 7.23 -6.55 -4.80
CA HIS A 155 7.58 -5.14 -4.67
C HIS A 155 8.15 -4.83 -3.27
N ALA A 156 7.61 -5.43 -2.20
CA ALA A 156 8.16 -5.27 -0.86
C ALA A 156 9.60 -5.83 -0.76
N CYS A 157 9.87 -6.99 -1.36
CA CYS A 157 11.22 -7.55 -1.41
C CYS A 157 12.19 -6.72 -2.26
N ILE A 158 11.72 -6.10 -3.35
CA ILE A 158 12.52 -5.15 -4.16
C ILE A 158 12.93 -3.94 -3.32
N GLU A 159 12.01 -3.37 -2.54
CA GLU A 159 12.30 -2.25 -1.63
C GLU A 159 13.36 -2.63 -0.58
N ASN A 160 13.26 -3.84 -0.01
CA ASN A 160 14.27 -4.33 0.92
C ASN A 160 15.64 -4.53 0.25
N ALA A 161 15.68 -5.13 -0.94
CA ALA A 161 16.93 -5.39 -1.67
C ALA A 161 17.64 -4.11 -2.13
N ALA A 162 16.88 -3.03 -2.38
CA ALA A 162 17.41 -1.73 -2.73
C ALA A 162 17.99 -0.95 -1.53
N ALA A 163 17.79 -1.41 -0.29
CA ALA A 163 18.14 -0.65 0.92
C ALA A 163 19.61 -0.20 0.96
N ASP A 164 20.54 -1.06 0.59
CA ASP A 164 21.97 -0.74 0.61
C ASP A 164 22.37 0.23 -0.52
N ALA A 165 21.73 0.14 -1.69
CA ALA A 165 21.89 1.13 -2.75
C ALA A 165 21.45 2.52 -2.31
N ILE A 166 20.31 2.63 -1.61
CA ILE A 166 19.79 3.93 -1.13
C ILE A 166 20.75 4.55 -0.10
N GLU A 167 21.22 3.75 0.85
CA GLU A 167 22.20 4.21 1.84
C GLU A 167 23.52 4.64 1.17
N ALA A 168 24.02 3.84 0.22
CA ALA A 168 25.23 4.17 -0.52
C ALA A 168 25.05 5.46 -1.36
N ALA A 169 23.91 5.64 -2.01
CA ALA A 169 23.59 6.84 -2.78
C ALA A 169 23.53 8.10 -1.90
N GLU A 170 22.96 8.00 -0.70
CA GLU A 170 22.97 9.10 0.27
C GLU A 170 24.40 9.52 0.62
N ILE A 171 25.29 8.56 0.92
CA ILE A 171 26.69 8.84 1.24
C ILE A 171 27.42 9.45 0.03
N ILE A 172 27.21 8.90 -1.17
CA ILE A 172 27.78 9.42 -2.43
C ILE A 172 27.36 10.88 -2.64
N SER A 173 26.11 11.24 -2.36
CA SER A 173 25.59 12.60 -2.53
C SER A 173 26.32 13.65 -1.67
N GLN A 174 27.00 13.21 -0.60
CA GLN A 174 27.75 14.05 0.33
C GLN A 174 29.26 14.07 0.01
N CYS A 175 29.72 13.25 -0.94
CA CYS A 175 31.14 13.23 -1.34
C CYS A 175 31.56 14.55 -1.98
N THR A 176 32.83 14.90 -1.78
CA THR A 176 33.45 16.12 -2.34
C THR A 176 34.73 15.76 -3.09
N SER A 177 35.44 16.76 -3.64
CA SER A 177 36.75 16.57 -4.27
C SER A 177 37.84 16.03 -3.32
N GLU A 178 37.60 16.06 -2.00
CA GLU A 178 38.52 15.52 -1.00
C GLU A 178 38.20 14.07 -0.59
N SER A 179 37.07 13.53 -1.03
CA SER A 179 36.65 12.16 -0.73
C SER A 179 37.57 11.13 -1.38
N SER A 180 37.79 10.00 -0.70
CA SER A 180 38.64 8.92 -1.19
C SER A 180 38.03 8.26 -2.43
N GLU A 181 38.80 8.18 -3.52
CA GLU A 181 38.39 7.47 -4.75
C GLU A 181 38.07 5.99 -4.46
N GLN A 182 38.87 5.35 -3.60
CA GLN A 182 38.66 3.95 -3.21
C GLN A 182 37.33 3.76 -2.45
N GLU A 183 36.96 4.72 -1.61
CA GLU A 183 35.70 4.71 -0.87
C GLU A 183 34.51 4.91 -1.82
N MET A 184 34.61 5.86 -2.76
CA MET A 184 33.59 6.07 -3.78
C MET A 184 33.37 4.81 -4.64
N VAL A 185 34.44 4.15 -5.09
CA VAL A 185 34.35 2.88 -5.83
C VAL A 185 33.61 1.82 -5.01
N THR A 186 33.89 1.73 -3.71
CA THR A 186 33.20 0.79 -2.81
C THR A 186 31.71 1.09 -2.71
N LEU A 187 31.32 2.37 -2.61
CA LEU A 187 29.91 2.79 -2.57
C LEU A 187 29.19 2.49 -3.90
N PHE A 188 29.82 2.74 -5.04
CA PHE A 188 29.23 2.37 -6.33
C PHE A 188 29.03 0.87 -6.50
N HIS A 189 29.95 0.03 -6.00
CA HIS A 189 29.77 -1.42 -6.00
C HIS A 189 28.63 -1.90 -5.09
N ARG A 190 28.35 -1.20 -3.98
CA ARG A 190 27.16 -1.46 -3.15
C ARG A 190 25.88 -1.21 -3.95
N VAL A 191 25.80 -0.07 -4.65
CA VAL A 191 24.66 0.26 -5.53
C VAL A 191 24.48 -0.79 -6.63
N GLU A 192 25.56 -1.16 -7.32
CA GLU A 192 25.53 -2.19 -8.37
C GLU A 192 25.00 -3.53 -7.85
N THR A 193 25.52 -3.97 -6.69
CA THR A 193 25.15 -5.26 -6.09
C THR A 193 23.67 -5.29 -5.72
N SER A 194 23.16 -4.25 -5.05
CA SER A 194 21.73 -4.12 -4.75
C SER A 194 20.85 -4.09 -6.00
N LEU A 195 21.26 -3.42 -7.08
CA LEU A 195 20.50 -3.40 -8.33
C LEU A 195 20.49 -4.76 -9.04
N ILE A 196 21.56 -5.55 -8.91
CA ILE A 196 21.58 -6.95 -9.36
C ILE A 196 20.54 -7.76 -8.58
N ASP A 197 20.52 -7.64 -7.25
CA ASP A 197 19.58 -8.37 -6.39
C ASP A 197 18.11 -7.96 -6.66
N VAL A 198 17.86 -6.66 -6.85
CA VAL A 198 16.55 -6.13 -7.28
C VAL A 198 16.11 -6.78 -8.59
N ASN A 199 16.99 -6.87 -9.59
CA ASN A 199 16.65 -7.50 -10.88
C ASN A 199 16.41 -9.01 -10.74
N GLN A 200 17.17 -9.69 -9.88
CA GLN A 200 16.94 -11.10 -9.60
C GLN A 200 15.55 -11.32 -8.99
N ILE A 201 15.16 -10.53 -7.99
CA ILE A 201 13.82 -10.59 -7.38
C ILE A 201 12.74 -10.26 -8.40
N PHE A 202 12.91 -9.18 -9.16
CA PHE A 202 11.95 -8.75 -10.17
C PHE A 202 11.73 -9.81 -11.26
N SER A 203 12.79 -10.53 -11.65
CA SER A 203 12.69 -11.63 -12.62
C SER A 203 11.76 -12.77 -12.19
N ARG A 204 11.47 -12.88 -10.89
CA ARG A 204 10.56 -13.89 -10.31
C ARG A 204 9.09 -13.50 -10.38
N MET A 205 8.74 -12.31 -10.92
CA MET A 205 7.35 -11.84 -11.07
C MET A 205 6.46 -12.89 -11.73
N THR A 206 6.91 -13.45 -12.85
CA THR A 206 6.15 -14.43 -13.63
C THR A 206 6.11 -15.83 -13.03
N GLU A 207 6.78 -16.10 -11.90
CA GLU A 207 6.69 -17.41 -11.22
C GLU A 207 5.29 -17.68 -10.69
N ARG A 208 4.61 -16.63 -10.18
CA ARG A 208 3.30 -16.77 -9.54
C ARG A 208 2.33 -15.61 -9.82
N CYS A 209 2.72 -14.63 -10.63
CA CYS A 209 1.84 -13.58 -11.13
C CYS A 209 1.70 -13.71 -12.65
N ASP A 210 0.61 -14.32 -13.10
CA ASP A 210 0.30 -14.47 -14.51
C ASP A 210 -0.14 -13.12 -15.12
N PRO A 211 0.45 -12.68 -16.25
CA PRO A 211 0.12 -11.38 -16.86
C PRO A 211 -1.36 -11.19 -17.20
N TYR A 212 -2.07 -12.26 -17.60
CA TYR A 212 -3.49 -12.20 -17.91
C TYR A 212 -4.31 -12.03 -16.64
N ILE A 213 -3.99 -12.79 -15.57
CA ILE A 213 -4.66 -12.63 -14.27
C ILE A 213 -4.38 -11.24 -13.69
N TYR A 214 -3.14 -10.78 -13.71
CA TYR A 214 -2.79 -9.43 -13.27
C TYR A 214 -3.65 -8.38 -13.97
N TYR A 215 -3.67 -8.39 -15.31
CA TYR A 215 -4.36 -7.37 -16.09
C TYR A 215 -5.87 -7.36 -15.83
N HIS A 216 -6.49 -8.53 -15.68
CA HIS A 216 -7.94 -8.65 -15.60
C HIS A 216 -8.51 -8.73 -14.19
N ARG A 217 -7.71 -9.08 -13.17
CA ARG A 217 -8.21 -9.35 -11.81
C ARG A 217 -7.48 -8.60 -10.70
N VAL A 218 -6.22 -8.22 -10.89
CA VAL A 218 -5.45 -7.46 -9.89
C VAL A 218 -5.49 -5.97 -10.23
N ARG A 219 -5.03 -5.61 -11.42
CA ARG A 219 -4.89 -4.23 -11.92
C ARG A 219 -6.16 -3.38 -11.80
N PRO A 220 -7.39 -3.89 -12.02
CA PRO A 220 -8.59 -3.06 -11.91
C PRO A 220 -8.79 -2.39 -10.55
N PHE A 221 -8.33 -3.01 -9.46
CA PHE A 221 -8.52 -2.47 -8.12
C PHE A 221 -7.51 -1.39 -7.73
N ILE A 222 -6.36 -1.31 -8.40
CA ILE A 222 -5.31 -0.32 -8.10
C ILE A 222 -5.45 0.97 -8.93
N PHE A 223 -6.48 1.08 -9.76
CA PHE A 223 -6.76 2.30 -10.51
C PHE A 223 -7.13 3.48 -9.60
N GLY A 224 -6.73 4.67 -10.04
CA GLY A 224 -7.13 5.94 -9.43
C GLY A 224 -8.32 6.58 -10.14
N SER A 225 -8.74 7.74 -9.64
CA SER A 225 -9.79 8.57 -10.25
C SER A 225 -9.26 9.59 -11.26
N LYS A 226 -7.96 9.91 -11.23
CA LYS A 226 -7.35 10.84 -12.18
C LYS A 226 -7.06 10.17 -13.53
N ASP A 227 -7.45 10.84 -14.62
CA ASP A 227 -7.22 10.39 -16.00
C ASP A 227 -7.83 8.99 -16.27
N ASN A 228 -8.94 8.64 -15.60
CA ASN A 228 -9.59 7.33 -15.70
C ASN A 228 -10.98 7.46 -16.37
N PRO A 229 -11.23 6.77 -17.51
CA PRO A 229 -12.50 6.86 -18.23
C PRO A 229 -13.71 6.26 -17.47
N ASP A 230 -13.49 5.41 -16.48
CA ASP A 230 -14.59 4.88 -15.66
C ASP A 230 -15.03 5.86 -14.56
N LEU A 231 -14.22 6.88 -14.27
CA LEU A 231 -14.48 7.95 -13.30
C LEU A 231 -14.07 9.32 -13.89
N GLU A 232 -14.57 9.66 -15.08
CA GLU A 232 -14.22 10.90 -15.79
C GLU A 232 -14.49 12.16 -14.95
N ASP A 233 -15.58 12.14 -14.17
CA ASP A 233 -15.99 13.24 -13.30
C ASP A 233 -15.24 13.23 -11.95
N GLY A 234 -14.35 12.28 -11.71
CA GLY A 234 -13.61 12.09 -10.46
C GLY A 234 -14.37 11.27 -9.41
N LEU A 235 -13.80 11.20 -8.21
CA LEU A 235 -14.37 10.48 -7.06
C LEU A 235 -14.90 11.47 -6.01
N VAL A 236 -16.18 11.36 -5.67
CA VAL A 236 -16.78 12.10 -4.56
C VAL A 236 -16.56 11.33 -3.27
N TYR A 237 -16.11 12.03 -2.23
CA TYR A 237 -15.98 11.52 -0.88
C TYR A 237 -17.14 12.14 -0.08
N GLU A 238 -18.15 11.35 0.26
CA GLU A 238 -19.40 11.86 0.83
C GLU A 238 -19.15 12.66 2.12
N ASN A 239 -19.72 13.87 2.18
CA ASN A 239 -19.58 14.86 3.25
C ASN A 239 -18.13 15.32 3.51
N GLN A 240 -17.24 15.13 2.53
CA GLN A 240 -15.84 15.56 2.56
C GLN A 240 -15.55 16.41 1.31
N PHE A 241 -14.52 17.26 1.37
CA PHE A 241 -14.14 18.15 0.25
C PHE A 241 -15.31 18.96 -0.35
N ASP A 242 -16.25 19.42 0.47
CA ASP A 242 -17.50 20.08 0.03
C ASP A 242 -18.32 19.25 -1.00
N ASN A 243 -18.19 17.92 -0.97
CA ASN A 243 -18.73 16.99 -1.96
C ASN A 243 -18.24 17.24 -3.40
N LYS A 244 -17.10 17.92 -3.57
CA LYS A 244 -16.48 18.11 -4.88
C LYS A 244 -15.69 16.86 -5.26
N PRO A 245 -15.77 16.40 -6.52
CA PRO A 245 -14.96 15.28 -6.97
C PRO A 245 -13.46 15.54 -6.86
N GLN A 246 -12.72 14.50 -6.49
CA GLN A 246 -11.26 14.52 -6.37
C GLN A 246 -10.60 13.61 -7.41
N PHE A 247 -9.41 14.00 -7.84
CA PHE A 247 -8.65 13.35 -8.92
C PHE A 247 -7.29 12.89 -8.39
N PHE A 248 -7.23 11.66 -7.89
CA PHE A 248 -5.98 11.06 -7.40
C PHE A 248 -5.47 9.99 -8.36
N ARG A 249 -4.14 9.92 -8.53
CA ARG A 249 -3.50 8.80 -9.24
C ARG A 249 -3.51 7.58 -8.32
N GLY A 250 -3.87 6.43 -8.89
CA GLY A 250 -3.85 5.15 -8.17
C GLY A 250 -2.43 4.66 -7.92
N GLU A 251 -2.33 3.42 -7.46
CA GLU A 251 -1.04 2.78 -7.25
C GLU A 251 -0.32 2.54 -8.58
N THR A 252 0.99 2.75 -8.54
CA THR A 252 1.92 2.38 -9.60
C THR A 252 3.31 2.26 -9.00
N GLY A 253 4.12 1.31 -9.51
CA GLY A 253 5.53 1.20 -9.15
C GLY A 253 6.35 2.47 -9.37
N ALA A 254 5.90 3.41 -10.20
CA ALA A 254 6.52 4.74 -10.34
C ALA A 254 6.40 5.62 -9.08
N GLN A 255 5.60 5.23 -8.10
CA GLN A 255 5.53 5.86 -6.77
C GLN A 255 6.60 5.32 -5.81
N SER A 256 7.33 4.26 -6.18
CA SER A 256 8.54 3.86 -5.46
C SER A 256 9.60 4.95 -5.58
N SER A 257 10.29 5.22 -4.48
CA SER A 257 11.37 6.21 -4.44
C SER A 257 12.73 5.65 -4.84
N ILE A 258 12.84 4.34 -5.14
CA ILE A 258 14.12 3.71 -5.51
C ILE A 258 14.72 4.39 -6.74
N VAL A 259 13.99 4.37 -7.86
CA VAL A 259 14.52 4.89 -9.15
C VAL A 259 14.80 6.39 -9.06
N PRO A 260 13.88 7.26 -8.57
CA PRO A 260 14.17 8.69 -8.44
C PRO A 260 15.34 9.04 -7.52
N SER A 261 15.72 8.17 -6.59
CA SER A 261 16.87 8.41 -5.70
C SER A 261 18.21 8.02 -6.34
N LEU A 262 18.17 7.15 -7.35
CA LEU A 262 19.36 6.64 -8.04
C LEU A 262 19.60 7.29 -9.42
N ASP A 263 18.60 8.01 -9.95
CA ASP A 263 18.68 8.81 -11.20
C ASP A 263 19.45 10.13 -10.97
#